data_AF-A0A1I7E0C2-F1
#
_entry.id   AF-A0A1I7E0C2-F1
#
_cell.length_a   1.000
_cell.length_b   1.000
_cell.length_c   1.000
_cell.angle_alpha   90.00
_cell.angle_beta   90.00
_cell.angle_gamma   90.00
#
_symmetry.space_group_name_H-M   'P 1'
#
loop_
_entity.id
_entity.type
_entity.pdbx_description
1 polymer ?
#
loop_
_entity_poly.entity_id
_entity_poly.type
_entity_poly.pdbx_seq_one_letter_code
_entity_poly.pdbx_strand_id
1 'polypeptide(L)' 'MKAIELKTVTKKDGSIALDATGLKGGIPVRVLILSEEEMEEENIYLKSLSNNPALDFLNEPEENVYTIKDGKPFRD' A
#
# COMPACT_ATOMS: atom_id res chain seq x y z
N MET A 1 16.65 19.41 -11.14
CA MET A 1 16.51 18.01 -11.62
C MET A 1 15.29 17.96 -12.55
N LYS A 2 15.36 17.26 -13.67
CA LYS A 2 14.23 17.11 -14.61
C LYS A 2 13.61 15.74 -14.42
N ALA A 3 12.32 15.69 -14.07
CA ALA A 3 11.56 14.45 -14.02
C ALA A 3 10.91 14.19 -15.39
N ILE A 4 10.83 12.92 -15.80
CA ILE A 4 10.14 12.47 -17.01
C ILE A 4 9.17 11.39 -16.57
N GLU A 5 7.86 11.62 -16.78
CA GLU A 5 6.84 10.60 -16.57
C GLU A 5 6.65 9.80 -17.86
N LEU A 6 6.74 8.49 -17.76
CA LEU A 6 6.45 7.56 -18.85
C LEU A 6 5.27 6.68 -18.41
N LYS A 7 4.15 6.76 -19.12
CA LYS A 7 2.98 5.94 -18.84
C LYS A 7 3.07 4.64 -19.63
N THR A 8 3.18 3.53 -18.92
CA THR A 8 3.33 2.19 -19.50
C THR A 8 2.70 1.16 -18.57
N VAL A 9 2.49 -0.04 -19.09
CA VAL A 9 1.92 -1.17 -18.34
C VAL A 9 2.91 -2.33 -18.41
N THR A 10 3.05 -3.05 -17.30
CA THR A 10 3.86 -4.26 -17.23
C THR A 10 3.32 -5.31 -18.20
N LYS A 11 4.23 -6.04 -18.84
CA LYS A 11 3.88 -7.24 -19.61
C LYS A 11 3.51 -8.38 -18.65
N LYS A 12 3.01 -9.48 -19.20
CA LYS A 12 2.63 -10.68 -18.43
C LYS A 12 3.76 -11.29 -17.58
N ASP A 13 5.01 -11.05 -17.96
CA ASP A 13 6.20 -11.50 -17.23
C ASP A 13 6.72 -10.48 -16.20
N GLY A 14 5.97 -9.38 -15.97
CA GLY A 14 6.35 -8.29 -15.07
C GLY A 14 7.35 -7.29 -15.67
N SER A 15 7.82 -7.49 -16.90
CA SER A 15 8.77 -6.57 -17.54
C SER A 15 8.10 -5.24 -17.95
N ILE A 16 8.87 -4.14 -17.85
CA ILE A 16 8.43 -2.80 -18.26
C ILE A 16 9.18 -2.39 -19.53
N ALA A 17 8.45 -2.00 -20.56
CA ALA A 17 9.02 -1.36 -21.74
C ALA A 17 9.06 0.15 -21.54
N LEU A 18 10.25 0.75 -21.69
CA LEU A 18 10.46 2.20 -21.60
C LEU A 18 10.59 2.79 -23.01
N ASP A 19 9.74 3.76 -23.32
CA ASP A 19 9.86 4.55 -24.53
C ASP A 19 11.04 5.52 -24.48
N ALA A 20 11.41 6.07 -25.63
CA ALA A 20 12.50 7.02 -25.75
C ALA A 20 12.23 8.28 -24.91
N THR A 21 13.10 8.53 -23.94
CA THR A 21 13.00 9.70 -23.02
C THR A 21 13.41 11.03 -23.66
N GLY A 22 14.07 10.99 -24.83
CA GLY A 22 14.68 12.16 -25.46
C GLY A 22 15.90 12.72 -24.71
N LEU A 23 16.42 12.00 -23.71
CA LEU A 23 17.65 12.37 -23.02
C LEU A 23 18.88 12.15 -23.91
N LYS A 24 19.90 13.00 -23.73
CA LYS A 24 21.20 12.80 -24.38
C LYS A 24 21.88 11.55 -23.79
N GLY A 25 22.61 10.82 -24.63
CA GLY A 25 23.36 9.64 -24.20
C GLY A 25 24.49 9.97 -23.22
N GLY A 26 24.84 8.99 -22.37
CA GLY A 26 25.96 9.10 -21.42
C GLY A 26 25.65 9.85 -20.13
N ILE A 27 24.39 10.19 -19.85
CA ILE A 27 23.98 10.87 -18.64
C ILE A 27 23.50 9.85 -17.59
N PRO A 28 24.00 9.86 -16.35
CA PRO A 28 23.49 9.01 -15.29
C PRO A 28 22.07 9.45 -14.89
N VAL A 29 21.17 8.48 -14.75
CA VAL A 29 19.77 8.73 -14.35
C VAL A 29 19.37 7.81 -13.19
N ARG A 30 18.38 8.26 -12.42
CA ARG A 30 17.68 7.44 -11.41
C ARG A 30 16.28 7.16 -11.92
N VAL A 31 15.88 5.90 -11.95
CA VAL A 31 14.53 5.47 -12.33
C VAL A 31 13.72 5.20 -11.06
N LEU A 32 12.51 5.74 -11.00
CA LEU A 32 11.55 5.46 -9.93
C LEU A 32 10.34 4.79 -10.59
N ILE A 33 9.94 3.62 -10.09
CA ILE A 33 8.77 2.89 -10.55
C ILE A 33 7.71 3.02 -9.44
N LEU A 34 6.51 3.46 -9.82
CA LEU A 34 5.38 3.59 -8.93
C LEU A 34 4.27 2.68 -9.47
N SER A 35 3.80 1.76 -8.65
CA SER A 35 2.63 0.93 -8.90
C SER A 35 1.66 1.11 -7.76
N GLU A 36 0.37 0.96 -8.03
CA GLU A 36 -0.61 0.80 -6.97
C GLU A 36 -0.32 -0.52 -6.24
N GLU A 37 -0.37 -0.52 -4.91
CA GLU A 37 -0.35 -1.77 -4.15
C GLU A 37 -1.61 -2.56 -4.50
N GLU A 38 -1.46 -3.86 -4.76
CA GLU A 38 -2.63 -4.71 -4.94
C GLU A 38 -3.39 -4.73 -3.61
N MET A 39 -4.70 -4.43 -3.62
CA MET A 39 -5.56 -4.52 -2.43
C MET A 39 -5.49 -5.92 -1.76
N GLU A 40 -5.04 -6.94 -2.48
CA GLU A 40 -4.77 -8.27 -1.92
C GLU A 40 -3.61 -8.25 -0.92
N GLU A 41 -2.54 -7.49 -1.16
CA GLU A 41 -1.41 -7.34 -0.23
C GLU A 41 -1.85 -6.65 1.06
N GLU A 42 -2.68 -5.60 0.99
CA GLU A 42 -3.22 -4.94 2.18
C GLU A 42 -4.11 -5.88 3.01
N ASN A 43 -4.97 -6.67 2.36
CA ASN A 43 -5.78 -7.67 3.06
C ASN A 43 -4.92 -8.78 3.70
N ILE A 44 -3.86 -9.21 3.04
CA ILE A 44 -2.90 -10.17 3.59
C ILE A 44 -2.15 -9.57 4.78
N TYR A 45 -1.75 -8.30 4.69
CA TYR A 45 -1.10 -7.56 5.76
C TYR A 45 -2.02 -7.42 6.98
N LEU A 46 -3.27 -7.00 6.78
CA LEU A 46 -4.28 -6.89 7.82
C LEU A 46 -4.59 -8.23 8.49
N LYS A 47 -4.75 -9.31 7.71
CA LYS A 47 -4.91 -10.67 8.25
C LYS A 47 -3.70 -11.14 9.04
N SER A 48 -2.49 -10.75 8.63
CA SER A 48 -1.26 -11.11 9.34
C SER A 48 -1.16 -10.38 10.67
N LEU A 49 -1.54 -9.10 10.70
CA LEU A 49 -1.63 -8.32 11.94
C LEU A 49 -2.70 -8.87 12.89
N SER A 50 -3.89 -9.22 12.40
CA SER A 50 -4.98 -9.71 13.24
C SER A 50 -4.68 -11.06 13.91
N ASN A 51 -3.74 -11.84 13.37
CA ASN A 51 -3.32 -13.13 13.91
C ASN A 51 -1.92 -13.07 14.55
N ASN A 52 -1.38 -11.87 14.79
CA ASN A 52 -0.05 -11.71 15.35
C ASN A 52 -0.09 -11.91 16.87
N PRO A 53 0.62 -12.91 17.44
CA PRO A 53 0.63 -13.18 18.88
C PRO A 53 1.14 -12.01 19.73
N ALA A 54 1.97 -11.12 19.16
CA ALA A 54 2.42 -9.92 19.86
C ALA A 54 1.28 -8.92 20.15
N LEU A 55 0.13 -9.09 19.51
CA LEU A 55 -1.07 -8.28 19.67
C LEU A 55 -2.18 -9.02 20.45
N ASP A 56 -1.91 -10.20 21.00
CA ASP A 56 -2.92 -10.99 21.73
C ASP A 56 -3.52 -10.22 22.93
N PHE A 57 -2.75 -9.30 23.52
CA PHE A 57 -3.19 -8.44 24.62
C PHE A 57 -4.42 -7.58 24.24
N LEU A 58 -4.62 -7.25 22.96
CA LEU A 58 -5.80 -6.50 22.51
C LEU A 58 -7.11 -7.27 22.69
N ASN A 59 -7.04 -8.59 22.87
CA ASN A 59 -8.19 -9.43 23.15
C ASN A 59 -8.50 -9.54 24.66
N GLU A 60 -7.69 -8.93 25.53
CA GLU A 60 -7.89 -8.98 26.98
C GLU A 60 -9.17 -8.21 27.38
N PRO A 61 -9.97 -8.72 28.35
CA PRO A 61 -11.18 -8.06 28.82
C PRO A 61 -10.98 -6.58 29.20
N GLU A 62 -9.81 -6.27 29.75
CA GLU A 62 -9.38 -4.93 30.19
C GLU A 62 -9.30 -3.92 29.05
N GLU A 63 -9.05 -4.37 27.83
CA GLU A 63 -8.98 -3.53 26.63
C GLU A 63 -10.38 -3.21 26.04
N ASN A 64 -11.46 -3.82 26.57
CA ASN A 64 -12.84 -3.53 26.16
C ASN A 64 -13.39 -2.27 26.87
N VAL A 65 -12.75 -1.13 26.62
CA VAL A 65 -13.03 0.15 27.29
C VAL A 65 -14.31 0.85 26.83
N TYR A 66 -14.94 0.38 25.75
CA TYR A 66 -16.20 0.91 25.23
C TYR A 66 -17.35 -0.07 25.40
N THR A 67 -18.50 0.46 25.77
CA THR A 67 -19.76 -0.26 25.87
C THR A 67 -20.80 0.31 24.92
N ILE A 68 -21.85 -0.46 24.66
CA ILE A 68 -23.00 -0.03 23.84
C ILE A 68 -23.66 1.24 24.40
N LYS A 69 -23.51 1.50 25.70
CA LYS A 69 -24.09 2.68 26.38
C LYS A 69 -23.31 3.96 26.14
N ASP A 70 -22.06 3.87 25.66
CA ASP A 70 -21.20 5.02 25.41
C ASP A 70 -21.47 5.66 24.04
N GLY A 71 -22.15 4.94 23.16
CA GLY A 71 -22.60 5.45 21.87
C GLY A 71 -23.74 6.45 21.99
N LYS A 72 -23.77 7.44 21.10
CA LYS A 72 -24.95 8.28 20.89
C LYS A 72 -25.89 7.57 19.91
N PRO A 73 -27.22 7.62 20.10
CA PRO A 73 -28.17 7.10 19.13
C PRO A 73 -27.94 7.77 17.78
N PHE A 74 -27.65 6.98 16.75
CA PHE A 74 -27.62 7.46 15.38
C PHE A 74 -29.07 7.63 14.90
N ARG A 75 -29.42 8.82 14.42
CA ARG A 75 -30.73 9.13 13.84
C ARG A 75 -30.49 9.61 12.41
N ASP A 76 -30.88 8.79 11.43
CA ASP A 76 -31.00 9.17 10.01
C ASP A 76 -32.30 9.94 9.75
#